data_AF-A0A1I3NTA7-F1
#
_entry.id   AF-A0A1I3NTA7-F1
#
_cell.length_a   1.000
_cell.length_b   1.000
_cell.length_c   1.000
_cell.angle_alpha   90.00
_cell.angle_beta   90.00
_cell.angle_gamma   90.00
#
_symmetry.space_group_name_H-M   'P 1'
#
loop_
_entity.id
_entity.type
_entity.pdbx_description
1 polymer ?
#
loop_
_entity_poly.entity_id
_entity_poly.type
_entity_poly.pdbx_seq_one_letter_code
_entity_poly.pdbx_strand_id
1 'polypeptide(L)' 'MGVDASWQLRFSRTDRQVFWVKPGVVPQLENALYVETDWTLSLSEVGEFVRAEFVRKPRS' A
#
# COMPACT_ATOMS: atom_id res chain seq x y z
N MET A 1 11.13 6.39 10.34
CA MET A 1 9.70 6.70 10.49
C MET A 1 8.96 5.67 9.65
N GLY A 2 8.39 4.66 10.28
CA GLY A 2 7.64 3.60 9.58
C GLY A 2 6.44 4.24 8.89
N VAL A 3 6.29 3.98 7.61
CA VAL A 3 5.35 4.69 6.73
C VAL A 3 3.91 4.55 7.23
N ASP A 4 3.19 5.67 7.26
CA ASP A 4 1.75 5.82 7.58
C ASP A 4 0.80 5.02 6.67
N ALA A 5 1.31 4.11 5.83
CA ALA A 5 0.51 3.33 4.90
C ALA A 5 -0.57 2.53 5.64
N SER A 6 -0.24 1.88 6.77
CA SER A 6 -1.24 1.16 7.57
C SER A 6 -2.35 2.08 8.07
N TRP A 7 -2.01 3.24 8.61
CA TRP A 7 -2.98 4.25 9.03
C TRP A 7 -3.84 4.74 7.86
N GLN A 8 -3.23 5.07 6.72
CA GLN A 8 -3.96 5.52 5.54
C GLN A 8 -4.91 4.45 5.02
N LEU A 9 -4.49 3.17 4.97
CA LEU A 9 -5.33 2.06 4.54
C LEU A 9 -6.50 1.81 5.52
N ARG A 10 -6.23 1.87 6.82
CA ARG A 10 -7.23 1.65 7.87
C ARG A 10 -8.36 2.68 7.81
N PHE A 11 -8.01 3.95 7.64
CA PHE A 11 -8.97 5.06 7.65
C PHE A 11 -9.44 5.47 6.24
N SER A 12 -8.91 4.86 5.19
CA SER A 12 -9.34 5.13 3.82
C SER A 12 -10.81 4.73 3.63
N ARG A 13 -11.60 5.70 3.17
CA ARG A 13 -12.98 5.49 2.70
C ARG A 13 -13.07 5.05 1.24
N THR A 14 -11.95 5.07 0.51
CA THR A 14 -11.88 4.58 -0.87
C THR A 14 -11.46 3.12 -0.89
N ASP A 15 -11.76 2.45 -2.00
CA ASP A 15 -11.32 1.08 -2.27
C ASP A 15 -9.95 1.02 -2.95
N ARG A 16 -9.32 2.17 -3.20
CA ARG A 16 -8.04 2.29 -3.89
C ARG A 16 -7.18 3.38 -3.27
N GLN A 17 -5.93 3.06 -2.98
CA GLN A 17 -4.90 3.99 -2.52
C GLN A 17 -3.62 3.81 -3.35
N VAL A 18 -2.98 4.90 -3.77
CA VAL A 18 -1.78 4.85 -4.61
C VAL A 18 -0.68 5.67 -3.97
N PHE A 19 0.48 5.05 -3.81
CA PHE A 19 1.68 5.64 -3.25
C PHE A 19 2.81 5.62 -4.28
N TRP A 20 3.63 6.66 -4.26
CA TRP A 20 4.88 6.71 -5.02
C TRP A 20 6.03 6.69 -4.02
N VAL A 21 6.75 5.58 -3.95
CA VAL A 21 7.77 5.37 -2.92
C VAL A 21 9.13 5.02 -3.51
N LYS A 22 10.19 5.21 -2.73
CA LYS A 22 11.52 4.68 -3.10
C LYS A 22 11.54 3.15 -2.95
N PRO A 23 12.33 2.41 -3.76
CA PRO A 23 12.39 0.95 -3.68
C PRO A 23 12.65 0.38 -2.28
N GLY A 24 13.51 1.03 -1.48
CA GLY A 24 13.80 0.60 -0.10
C GLY A 24 12.62 0.70 0.89
N VAL A 25 11.52 1.33 0.49
CA VAL A 25 10.29 1.45 1.30
C VAL A 25 9.31 0.30 1.02
N VAL A 26 9.47 -0.42 -0.09
CA VAL A 26 8.58 -1.53 -0.48
C VAL A 26 8.37 -2.56 0.64
N PRO A 27 9.41 -3.04 1.37
CA PRO A 27 9.21 -3.98 2.47
C PRO A 27 8.29 -3.46 3.58
N GLN A 28 8.22 -2.14 3.79
CA GLN A 28 7.32 -1.55 4.77
C GLN A 28 5.87 -1.53 4.28
N LEU A 29 5.65 -1.38 2.97
CA LEU A 29 4.32 -1.46 2.36
C LEU A 29 3.80 -2.90 2.38
N GLU A 30 4.66 -3.87 2.11
CA GLU A 30 4.34 -5.29 2.27
C GLU A 30 4.00 -5.60 3.72
N ASN A 31 4.76 -5.03 4.68
CA ASN A 31 4.44 -5.20 6.10
C ASN A 31 3.07 -4.64 6.50
N ALA A 32 2.61 -3.57 5.85
CA ALA A 32 1.29 -3.01 6.10
C ALA A 32 0.16 -4.01 5.77
N LEU A 33 0.37 -4.92 4.79
CA LEU A 33 -0.62 -5.96 4.47
C LEU A 33 -0.79 -7.02 5.56
N TYR A 34 0.22 -7.24 6.41
CA TYR A 34 0.07 -8.15 7.57
C TYR A 34 -0.89 -7.58 8.62
N VAL A 35 -1.04 -6.25 8.67
CA VAL A 35 -1.94 -5.57 9.61
C VAL A 35 -3.30 -5.32 8.95
N GLU A 36 -3.31 -4.79 7.73
CA GLU A 36 -4.51 -4.38 7.01
C GLU A 36 -4.88 -5.42 5.93
N THR A 37 -5.31 -6.61 6.38
CA THR A 37 -5.54 -7.79 5.52
C THR A 37 -6.67 -7.63 4.50
N ASP A 38 -7.47 -6.58 4.64
CA ASP A 38 -8.55 -6.20 3.72
C ASP A 38 -8.04 -5.66 2.39
N TRP A 39 -6.74 -5.48 2.23
CA TRP A 39 -6.13 -4.89 1.03
C TRP A 39 -5.27 -5.89 0.26
N THR A 40 -5.07 -5.61 -1.02
CA THR A 40 -4.06 -6.23 -1.89
C THR A 40 -3.10 -5.14 -2.35
N LEU A 41 -1.83 -5.49 -2.56
CA LEU A 41 -0.79 -4.57 -3.03
C LEU A 41 -0.31 -4.99 -4.41
N SER A 42 -0.27 -4.05 -5.35
CA SER A 42 0.40 -4.18 -6.64
C SER A 42 1.55 -3.18 -6.72
N LEU A 43 2.69 -3.63 -7.23
CA LEU A 43 3.91 -2.82 -7.34
C LEU A 43 4.27 -2.69 -8.82
N SER A 44 4.63 -1.48 -9.24
CA SER A 44 5.14 -1.23 -10.59
C SER A 44 6.29 -0.24 -10.51
N GLU A 45 7.42 -0.60 -11.09
CA GLU A 45 8.57 0.30 -11.20
C GLU A 45 8.27 1.41 -12.20
N VAL A 46 8.52 2.65 -11.81
CA VAL A 46 8.32 3.84 -12.64
C VAL A 46 9.51 4.77 -12.44
N GLY A 47 10.52 4.61 -13.29
CA GLY A 47 11.78 5.35 -13.20
C GLY A 47 12.51 5.04 -11.89
N GLU A 48 12.76 6.06 -11.08
CA GLU A 48 13.44 5.92 -9.78
C GLU A 48 12.50 5.61 -8.60
N PHE A 49 11.19 5.49 -8.87
CA PHE A 49 10.16 5.24 -7.87
C PHE A 49 9.46 3.91 -8.15
N VAL A 50 8.79 3.41 -7.11
CA VAL A 50 7.85 2.30 -7.20
C VAL A 50 6.46 2.87 -6.96
N ARG A 51 5.58 2.67 -7.92
CA ARG A 51 4.15 2.90 -7.78
C ARG A 51 3.57 1.71 -7.02
N ALA A 52 3.10 1.96 -5.81
CA ALA A 52 2.44 0.99 -4.95
C ALA A 52 0.94 1.27 -4.91
N GLU A 53 0.16 0.32 -5.40
CA GLU A 53 -1.29 0.42 -5.48
C GLU A 53 -1.93 -0.58 -4.51
N PHE A 54 -2.62 -0.05 -3.50
CA PHE A 54 -3.45 -0.83 -2.62
C PHE A 54 -4.90 -0.83 -3.09
N VAL A 55 -5.50 -2.01 -3.22
CA VAL A 55 -6.91 -2.18 -3.59
C VAL A 55 -7.63 -2.98 -2.51
N ARG A 56 -8.79 -2.51 -2.06
CA ARG A 56 -9.59 -3.18 -1.04
C ARG A 56 -10.21 -4.45 -1.65
N LYS A 57 -10.12 -5.56 -0.94
CA LYS A 57 -10.72 -6.83 -1.32
C LYS A 57 -12.25 -6.68 -1.36
N PRO A 58 -12.94 -7.29 -2.33
CA PRO A 58 -14.39 -7.36 -2.32
C PRO A 58 -14.86 -8.04 -1.03
N ARG A 59 -15.77 -7.41 -0.28
CA ARG A 59 -16.46 -8.08 0.83
C ARG A 59 -17.45 -9.08 0.21
N SER A 60 -17.17 -10.37 0.41
CA SER A 60 -18.11 -11.46 0.04
C SER A 60 -19.29 -11.51 1.00
#